data_AF-A0A1H8JW22-F1
#
_entry.id   AF-A0A1H8JW22-F1
#
_cell.length_a   1.000
_cell.length_b   1.000
_cell.length_c   1.000
_cell.angle_alpha   90.00
_cell.angle_beta   90.00
_cell.angle_gamma   90.00
#
_symmetry.space_group_name_H-M   'P 1'
#
loop_
_entity.id
_entity.type
_entity.pdbx_description
1 polymer ?
#
loop_
_entity_poly.entity_id
_entity_poly.type
_entity_poly.pdbx_seq_one_letter_code
_entity_poly.pdbx_strand_id
1 'polypeptide(L)'
;MFSNRFKHPLKQLTLGALGALGTLVIAVSAPLAFADEAAPTVTTTTGTVTAVPISAQLPASGAVKIQENKLTLKDEVFDYELHLPVISGMKDAKYQQALNANITARAMAVADGLHKQAKDDAAAAQGDYEFRPYSVYVSFELISDGSEAAGNILSFKVLTYTFTGGAHGATVTQTYNVRNSAAASQLKLKDLFGSNYKAIINKTVKAEISANPDYIFADSFKSISDNQAFYVKDNKVYFIFQQYEIAPYAVGMPEAAVNIPAPSNLASLPVVVNGTSAAAAKLYVNKEGVAMASLRPIAVQLGYTLGWNAKTQTVELTKGAQWTSLQVGKDRYTYARMAPFTLGTAPVVNAKTIYVPLTFFSQVLKAQVAYGQDSVTITEAAK
;
A
#
# COMPACT_ATOMS: atom_id res chain seq x y z
N MET A 1 -75.52 6.20 -6.60
CA MET A 1 -74.83 5.63 -7.79
C MET A 1 -73.33 5.89 -7.63
N PHE A 2 -72.54 4.81 -7.64
CA PHE A 2 -71.12 4.64 -7.99
C PHE A 2 -70.16 5.87 -7.91
N SER A 3 -68.95 5.80 -7.33
CA SER A 3 -68.00 4.70 -7.43
C SER A 3 -66.90 4.76 -6.36
N ASN A 4 -66.52 3.55 -5.91
CA ASN A 4 -65.26 3.21 -5.27
C ASN A 4 -64.08 3.56 -6.19
N ARG A 5 -63.15 4.41 -5.76
CA ARG A 5 -61.79 4.48 -6.29
C ARG A 5 -60.76 4.82 -5.22
N PHE A 6 -60.64 4.00 -4.18
CA PHE A 6 -59.39 3.86 -3.42
C PHE A 6 -59.42 2.50 -2.69
N LYS A 7 -59.16 1.43 -3.46
CA LYS A 7 -58.85 0.10 -2.91
C LYS A 7 -57.50 -0.35 -3.46
N HIS A 8 -56.44 0.32 -3.02
CA HIS A 8 -55.17 -0.36 -2.80
C HIS A 8 -54.67 0.08 -1.43
N PRO A 9 -54.43 -0.84 -0.48
CA PRO A 9 -53.77 -0.47 0.75
C PRO A 9 -52.39 0.06 0.38
N LEU A 10 -52.11 1.32 0.73
CA LEU A 10 -50.74 1.79 0.91
C LEU A 10 -50.10 0.81 1.88
N LYS A 11 -49.26 -0.09 1.37
CA LYS A 11 -48.27 -0.76 2.22
C LYS A 11 -47.46 0.38 2.80
N GLN A 12 -47.65 0.65 4.09
CA GLN A 12 -46.68 1.39 4.86
C GLN A 12 -45.34 0.69 4.63
N LEU A 13 -44.48 1.29 3.81
CA LEU A 13 -43.05 1.05 3.87
C LEU A 13 -42.64 1.56 5.24
N THR A 14 -42.73 0.66 6.21
CA THR A 14 -41.99 0.78 7.46
C THR A 14 -40.57 1.10 7.06
N LEU A 15 -40.14 2.31 7.41
CA LEU A 15 -38.76 2.77 7.39
C LEU A 15 -37.99 2.00 8.48
N GLY A 16 -37.91 0.69 8.28
CA GLY A 16 -37.40 -0.29 9.22
C GLY A 16 -36.70 -1.36 8.42
N ALA A 17 -35.38 -1.41 8.55
CA ALA A 17 -34.53 -2.48 8.05
C ALA A 17 -34.59 -2.77 6.53
N LEU A 18 -34.32 -1.76 5.69
CA LEU A 18 -33.75 -2.00 4.35
C LEU A 18 -32.22 -2.07 4.48
N GLY A 19 -31.78 -3.09 5.23
CA GLY A 19 -30.38 -3.52 5.34
C GLY A 19 -30.07 -4.75 4.47
N ALA A 20 -30.86 -4.99 3.42
CA ALA A 20 -30.74 -6.17 2.57
C ALA A 20 -31.25 -5.90 1.14
N LEU A 21 -30.48 -5.15 0.35
CA LEU A 21 -30.58 -5.18 -1.12
C LEU A 21 -29.15 -5.11 -1.67
N GLY A 22 -28.70 -6.22 -2.25
CA GLY A 22 -27.58 -6.23 -3.19
C GLY A 22 -26.17 -6.22 -2.61
N THR A 23 -25.90 -6.81 -1.44
CA THR A 23 -24.52 -7.25 -1.17
C THR A 23 -24.24 -8.46 -2.05
N LEU A 24 -23.86 -8.23 -3.32
CA LEU A 24 -22.86 -9.11 -3.91
C LEU A 24 -21.67 -8.96 -2.97
N VAL A 25 -21.52 -9.92 -2.06
CA VAL A 25 -20.27 -10.16 -1.38
C VAL A 25 -19.30 -10.40 -2.52
N ILE A 26 -18.59 -9.36 -2.97
CA ILE A 26 -17.32 -9.55 -3.64
C ILE A 26 -16.58 -10.40 -2.63
N ALA A 27 -16.50 -11.70 -2.88
CA ALA A 27 -15.88 -12.64 -2.01
C ALA A 27 -14.45 -12.14 -1.80
N VAL A 28 -14.25 -11.42 -0.69
CA VAL A 28 -12.94 -11.01 -0.17
C VAL A 28 -12.06 -12.26 0.00
N SER A 29 -12.70 -13.44 -0.01
CA SER A 29 -12.14 -14.78 0.10
C SER A 29 -11.66 -15.43 -1.19
N ALA A 30 -11.60 -14.78 -2.37
CA ALA A 30 -10.89 -15.41 -3.50
C ALA A 30 -9.38 -15.41 -3.22
N PRO A 31 -8.78 -16.52 -2.75
CA PRO A 31 -7.40 -16.58 -2.30
C PRO A 31 -6.55 -16.88 -3.53
N LEU A 32 -6.30 -15.88 -4.37
CA LEU A 32 -5.49 -16.01 -5.59
C LEU A 32 -5.09 -14.58 -6.02
N ALA A 33 -4.52 -13.78 -5.12
CA ALA A 33 -4.00 -12.47 -5.50
C ALA A 33 -2.55 -12.56 -6.00
N PHE A 34 -1.81 -13.56 -5.54
CA PHE A 34 -0.38 -13.70 -5.80
C PHE A 34 -0.07 -14.92 -6.66
N ALA A 35 1.02 -14.84 -7.44
CA ALA A 35 1.43 -15.92 -8.34
C ALA A 35 1.71 -17.24 -7.58
N ASP A 36 2.22 -17.15 -6.34
CA ASP A 36 2.54 -18.33 -5.51
C ASP A 36 1.33 -18.97 -4.81
N GLU A 37 0.18 -18.30 -4.81
CA GLU A 37 -1.06 -18.84 -4.25
C GLU A 37 -1.88 -19.61 -5.31
N ALA A 38 -1.46 -19.57 -6.59
CA ALA A 38 -2.09 -20.29 -7.69
C ALA A 38 -1.99 -21.81 -7.53
N ALA A 39 -3.14 -22.49 -7.38
CA ALA A 39 -3.20 -23.94 -7.50
C ALA A 39 -2.92 -24.37 -8.96
N PRO A 40 -2.31 -25.54 -9.21
CA PRO A 40 -2.10 -26.03 -10.56
C PRO A 40 -3.45 -26.51 -11.13
N THR A 41 -3.99 -25.81 -12.13
CA THR A 41 -5.16 -26.32 -12.86
C THR A 41 -4.89 -26.48 -14.34
N VAL A 42 -4.90 -27.75 -14.75
CA VAL A 42 -5.15 -28.25 -16.10
C VAL A 42 -6.61 -27.95 -16.46
N THR A 43 -6.89 -27.26 -17.58
CA THR A 43 -7.51 -27.78 -18.83
C THR A 43 -8.14 -26.64 -19.66
N THR A 44 -7.69 -26.55 -20.91
CA THR A 44 -8.33 -26.10 -22.17
C THR A 44 -9.57 -25.18 -22.14
N THR A 45 -9.37 -23.95 -22.63
CA THR A 45 -10.30 -23.30 -23.58
C THR A 45 -9.48 -22.57 -24.64
N THR A 46 -9.68 -22.96 -25.90
CA THR A 46 -9.08 -22.35 -27.09
C THR A 46 -9.74 -21.01 -27.39
N GLY A 47 -9.21 -19.94 -26.81
CA GLY A 47 -9.33 -18.58 -27.35
C GLY A 47 -7.96 -18.18 -27.89
N THR A 48 -7.87 -17.76 -29.16
CA THR A 48 -6.64 -17.23 -29.73
C THR A 48 -6.25 -15.95 -29.00
N VAL A 49 -5.35 -16.09 -28.03
CA VAL A 49 -4.64 -14.96 -27.43
C VAL A 49 -3.58 -14.53 -28.44
N THR A 50 -3.79 -13.41 -29.11
CA THR A 50 -2.72 -12.78 -29.90
C THR A 50 -1.67 -12.27 -28.92
N ALA A 51 -0.63 -13.07 -28.69
CA ALA A 51 0.51 -12.67 -27.89
C ALA A 51 1.19 -11.47 -28.58
N VAL A 52 1.17 -10.31 -27.91
CA VAL A 52 2.02 -9.19 -28.29
C VAL A 52 3.45 -9.57 -27.90
N PRO A 53 4.41 -9.70 -28.83
CA PRO A 53 5.79 -9.96 -28.48
C PRO A 53 6.40 -8.68 -27.89
N ILE A 54 6.49 -8.59 -26.57
CA ILE A 54 7.26 -7.53 -25.91
C ILE A 54 8.68 -8.07 -25.70
N SER A 55 9.54 -7.83 -26.70
CA SER A 55 10.98 -7.83 -26.53
C SER A 55 11.37 -6.55 -25.76
N ALA A 56 11.22 -6.57 -24.44
CA ALA A 56 11.74 -5.52 -23.57
C ALA A 56 13.08 -5.97 -23.00
N GLN A 57 14.13 -5.25 -23.38
CA GLN A 57 15.46 -5.41 -22.80
C GLN A 57 15.40 -5.11 -21.30
N LEU A 58 15.92 -6.03 -20.48
CA LEU A 58 15.94 -5.93 -19.02
C LEU A 58 16.53 -4.57 -18.59
N PRO A 59 15.78 -3.74 -17.84
CA PRO A 59 16.33 -2.49 -17.33
C PRO A 59 17.43 -2.78 -16.31
N ALA A 60 18.59 -2.16 -16.52
CA ALA A 60 19.79 -2.34 -15.69
C ALA A 60 19.65 -1.88 -14.21
N SER A 61 18.49 -1.35 -13.80
CA SER A 61 18.25 -0.82 -12.44
C SER A 61 17.42 -1.73 -11.55
N GLY A 62 16.85 -2.82 -12.07
CA GLY A 62 15.96 -3.72 -11.31
C GLY A 62 14.61 -3.12 -10.89
N ALA A 63 14.32 -1.88 -11.26
CA ALA A 63 13.03 -1.22 -11.04
C ALA A 63 11.95 -1.78 -11.99
N VAL A 64 10.80 -2.08 -11.42
CA VAL A 64 9.62 -2.56 -12.12
C VAL A 64 8.85 -1.38 -12.69
N LYS A 65 8.37 -1.52 -13.93
CA LYS A 65 7.47 -0.56 -14.59
C LYS A 65 6.06 -1.14 -14.66
N ILE A 66 5.07 -0.29 -14.41
CA ILE A 66 3.65 -0.61 -14.62
C ILE A 66 3.12 0.26 -15.75
N GLN A 67 2.63 -0.38 -16.81
CA GLN A 67 1.92 0.27 -17.91
C GLN A 67 0.43 0.00 -17.79
N GLU A 68 -0.39 0.91 -18.32
CA GLU A 68 -1.84 0.72 -18.36
C GLU A 68 -2.23 -0.12 -19.59
N ASN A 69 -3.10 -1.10 -19.37
CA ASN A 69 -3.91 -1.72 -20.40
C ASN A 69 -5.38 -1.38 -20.15
N LYS A 70 -5.96 -0.53 -21.00
CA LYS A 70 -7.34 -0.08 -20.88
C LYS A 70 -8.28 -0.98 -21.67
N LEU A 71 -9.30 -1.52 -20.99
CA LEU A 71 -10.41 -2.26 -21.60
C LEU A 71 -11.72 -1.52 -21.34
N THR A 72 -12.61 -1.48 -22.33
CA THR A 72 -13.92 -0.83 -22.19
C THR A 72 -15.01 -1.66 -22.82
N LEU A 73 -16.18 -1.68 -22.19
CA LEU A 73 -17.43 -2.22 -22.73
C LEU A 73 -18.57 -1.31 -22.32
N LYS A 74 -19.56 -1.15 -23.20
CA LYS A 74 -20.78 -0.42 -22.90
C LYS A 74 -21.94 -1.04 -23.67
N ASP A 75 -22.99 -1.43 -22.94
CA ASP A 75 -24.27 -1.85 -23.49
C ASP A 75 -25.44 -1.22 -22.69
N GLU A 76 -26.66 -1.71 -22.92
CA GLU A 76 -27.89 -1.14 -22.36
C GLU A 76 -28.05 -1.38 -20.85
N VAL A 77 -27.44 -2.44 -20.31
CA VAL A 77 -27.62 -2.85 -18.91
C VAL A 77 -26.32 -2.81 -18.12
N PHE A 78 -25.18 -2.67 -18.81
CA PHE A 78 -23.88 -2.77 -18.19
C PHE A 78 -22.78 -2.01 -18.93
N ASP A 79 -21.85 -1.43 -18.18
CA ASP A 79 -20.61 -0.88 -18.71
C ASP A 79 -19.40 -1.22 -17.83
N TYR A 80 -18.22 -1.27 -18.45
CA TYR A 80 -16.97 -1.25 -17.70
C TYR A 80 -15.93 -0.35 -18.35
N GLU A 81 -15.05 0.18 -17.49
CA GLU A 81 -13.80 0.82 -17.87
C GLU A 81 -12.70 0.31 -16.93
N LEU A 82 -11.86 -0.59 -17.45
CA LEU A 82 -10.83 -1.29 -16.69
C LEU A 82 -9.46 -0.73 -17.06
N HIS A 83 -8.85 0.03 -16.17
CA HIS A 83 -7.45 0.44 -16.29
C HIS A 83 -6.61 -0.60 -15.57
N LEU A 84 -6.08 -1.59 -16.30
CA LEU A 84 -5.37 -2.72 -15.71
C LEU A 84 -3.86 -2.49 -15.68
N PRO A 85 -3.15 -2.79 -14.57
CA PRO A 85 -1.71 -2.70 -14.54
C PRO A 85 -1.05 -3.88 -15.27
N VAL A 86 -0.12 -3.56 -16.17
CA VAL A 86 0.76 -4.52 -16.85
C VAL A 86 2.19 -4.31 -16.36
N ILE A 87 2.68 -5.31 -15.64
CA ILE A 87 3.96 -5.28 -14.93
C ILE A 87 5.07 -5.78 -15.84
N SER A 88 6.20 -5.06 -15.84
CA SER A 88 7.40 -5.42 -16.59
C SER A 88 8.68 -5.10 -15.82
N GLY A 89 9.75 -5.86 -16.08
CA GLY A 89 11.07 -5.63 -15.47
C GLY A 89 11.29 -6.31 -14.11
N MET A 90 10.41 -7.22 -13.68
CA MET A 90 10.67 -8.06 -12.51
C MET A 90 11.85 -8.99 -12.75
N LYS A 91 12.59 -9.31 -11.67
CA LYS A 91 13.73 -10.23 -11.71
C LYS A 91 13.30 -11.68 -12.00
N ASP A 92 12.07 -12.04 -11.65
CA ASP A 92 11.44 -13.33 -11.95
C ASP A 92 10.35 -13.17 -13.02
N ALA A 93 10.69 -13.53 -14.26
CA ALA A 93 9.80 -13.40 -15.40
C ALA A 93 8.58 -14.32 -15.33
N LYS A 94 8.68 -15.49 -14.68
CA LYS A 94 7.55 -16.43 -14.55
C LYS A 94 6.53 -15.89 -13.56
N TYR A 95 6.99 -15.41 -12.41
CA TYR A 95 6.13 -14.74 -11.44
C TYR A 95 5.44 -13.53 -12.06
N GLN A 96 6.17 -12.71 -12.82
CA GLN A 96 5.60 -11.54 -13.50
C GLN A 96 4.45 -11.90 -14.45
N GLN A 97 4.64 -12.93 -15.28
CA GLN A 97 3.60 -13.39 -16.22
C GLN A 97 2.36 -13.88 -15.49
N ALA A 98 2.55 -14.70 -14.44
CA ALA A 98 1.45 -15.19 -13.61
C ALA A 98 0.71 -14.05 -12.90
N LEU A 99 1.43 -13.06 -12.35
CA LEU A 99 0.85 -11.91 -11.68
C LEU A 99 -0.02 -11.07 -12.65
N ASN A 100 0.50 -10.75 -13.85
CA ASN A 100 -0.25 -10.04 -14.88
C ASN A 100 -1.52 -10.80 -15.31
N ALA A 101 -1.42 -12.12 -15.50
CA ALA A 101 -2.54 -12.96 -15.87
C ALA A 101 -3.62 -12.98 -14.76
N ASN A 102 -3.21 -13.13 -13.50
CA ASN A 102 -4.12 -13.17 -12.35
C ASN A 102 -4.89 -11.86 -12.16
N ILE A 103 -4.20 -10.71 -12.30
CA ILE A 103 -4.84 -9.39 -12.20
C ILE A 103 -5.91 -9.23 -13.27
N THR A 104 -5.57 -9.56 -14.51
CA THR A 104 -6.51 -9.46 -15.65
C THR A 104 -7.70 -10.40 -15.47
N ALA A 105 -7.43 -11.67 -15.15
CA ALA A 105 -8.49 -12.67 -14.96
C ALA A 105 -9.46 -12.30 -13.84
N ARG A 106 -8.95 -11.72 -12.73
CA ARG A 106 -9.80 -11.26 -11.63
C ARG A 106 -10.69 -10.09 -12.02
N ALA A 107 -10.14 -9.07 -12.68
CA ALA A 107 -10.93 -7.91 -13.12
C ALA A 107 -12.03 -8.34 -14.11
N MET A 108 -11.68 -9.21 -15.06
CA MET A 108 -12.65 -9.77 -16.01
C MET A 108 -13.70 -10.64 -15.32
N ALA A 109 -13.34 -11.47 -14.35
CA ALA A 109 -14.31 -12.28 -13.61
C ALA A 109 -15.34 -11.43 -12.85
N VAL A 110 -14.92 -10.28 -12.28
CA VAL A 110 -15.85 -9.32 -11.66
C VAL A 110 -16.74 -8.70 -12.72
N ALA A 111 -16.17 -8.22 -13.83
CA ALA A 111 -16.94 -7.61 -14.91
C ALA A 111 -17.96 -8.58 -15.52
N ASP A 112 -17.56 -9.80 -15.86
CA ASP A 112 -18.42 -10.83 -16.45
C ASP A 112 -19.53 -11.27 -15.48
N GLY A 113 -19.19 -11.45 -14.20
CA GLY A 113 -20.15 -11.77 -13.15
C GLY A 113 -21.20 -10.68 -12.99
N LEU A 114 -20.78 -9.41 -12.93
CA LEU A 114 -21.68 -8.28 -12.75
C LEU A 114 -22.52 -8.00 -14.01
N HIS A 115 -21.95 -8.22 -15.20
CA HIS A 115 -22.67 -8.15 -16.45
C HIS A 115 -23.78 -9.21 -16.52
N LYS A 116 -23.48 -10.45 -16.12
CA LYS A 116 -24.50 -11.50 -16.03
C LYS A 116 -25.61 -11.10 -15.05
N GLN A 117 -25.25 -10.61 -13.87
CA GLN A 117 -26.21 -10.16 -12.88
C GLN A 117 -27.08 -9.00 -13.41
N ALA A 118 -26.49 -8.02 -14.09
CA ALA A 118 -27.20 -6.89 -14.67
C ALA A 118 -28.28 -7.33 -15.67
N LYS A 119 -28.00 -8.35 -16.49
CA LYS A 119 -28.98 -8.93 -17.41
C LYS A 119 -30.14 -9.60 -16.68
N ASP A 120 -29.83 -10.39 -15.66
CA ASP A 120 -30.83 -11.10 -14.87
C ASP A 120 -31.73 -10.10 -14.12
N ASP A 121 -31.14 -9.07 -13.51
CA ASP A 121 -31.86 -8.02 -12.76
C ASP A 121 -32.68 -7.10 -13.69
N ALA A 122 -32.16 -6.72 -14.87
CA ALA A 122 -32.89 -5.94 -15.86
C ALA A 122 -34.11 -6.70 -16.42
N ALA A 123 -33.96 -8.00 -16.67
CA ALA A 123 -35.06 -8.85 -17.10
C ALA A 123 -36.12 -9.02 -15.98
N ALA A 124 -35.69 -9.12 -14.73
CA ALA A 124 -36.56 -9.23 -13.57
C ALA A 124 -37.31 -7.93 -13.24
N ALA A 125 -36.74 -6.76 -13.60
CA ALA A 125 -37.38 -5.47 -13.35
C ALA A 125 -38.73 -5.33 -14.05
N GLN A 126 -38.95 -6.01 -15.19
CA GLN A 126 -40.22 -6.01 -15.94
C GLN A 126 -40.85 -4.63 -16.21
N GLY A 127 -40.07 -3.54 -16.13
CA GLY A 127 -40.55 -2.16 -16.24
C GLY A 127 -41.16 -1.57 -14.96
N ASP A 128 -41.11 -2.26 -13.83
CA ASP A 128 -41.60 -1.77 -12.52
C ASP A 128 -40.83 -0.54 -12.03
N TYR A 129 -39.59 -0.39 -12.46
CA TYR A 129 -38.75 0.78 -12.24
C TYR A 129 -37.75 0.97 -13.38
N GLU A 130 -37.21 2.17 -13.52
CA GLU A 130 -36.12 2.46 -14.46
C GLU A 130 -34.85 1.72 -14.04
N PHE A 131 -34.45 0.72 -14.83
CA PHE A 131 -33.20 0.00 -14.61
C PHE A 131 -32.01 0.89 -14.98
N ARG A 132 -31.12 1.12 -14.01
CA ARG A 132 -29.87 1.84 -14.25
C ARG A 132 -28.77 0.84 -14.57
N PRO A 133 -27.98 1.05 -15.64
CA PRO A 133 -26.88 0.17 -15.96
C PRO A 133 -25.95 -0.05 -14.77
N TYR A 134 -25.54 -1.30 -14.58
CA TYR A 134 -24.48 -1.61 -13.62
C TYR A 134 -23.13 -1.21 -14.21
N SER A 135 -22.16 -0.89 -13.37
CA SER A 135 -20.83 -0.54 -13.88
C SER A 135 -19.69 -1.10 -13.07
N VAL A 136 -18.57 -1.37 -13.76
CA VAL A 136 -17.28 -1.71 -13.15
C VAL A 136 -16.22 -0.71 -13.60
N TYR A 137 -15.55 -0.10 -12.63
CA TYR A 137 -14.39 0.75 -12.90
C TYR A 137 -13.18 0.19 -12.14
N VAL A 138 -12.07 -0.02 -12.84
CA VAL A 138 -10.81 -0.47 -12.23
C VAL A 138 -9.74 0.58 -12.43
N SER A 139 -9.02 0.91 -11.37
CA SER A 139 -7.82 1.75 -11.40
C SER A 139 -6.69 1.14 -10.57
N PHE A 140 -5.47 1.66 -10.72
CA PHE A 140 -4.31 1.19 -9.96
C PHE A 140 -3.37 2.33 -9.57
N GLU A 141 -2.55 2.08 -8.55
CA GLU A 141 -1.49 3.00 -8.10
C GLU A 141 -0.23 2.21 -7.76
N LEU A 142 0.89 2.55 -8.40
CA LEU A 142 2.22 2.06 -8.03
C LEU A 142 2.73 2.82 -6.80
N ILE A 143 3.09 2.09 -5.75
CA ILE A 143 3.54 2.67 -4.48
C ILE A 143 5.06 2.51 -4.29
N SER A 144 5.59 1.33 -4.60
CA SER A 144 7.01 0.99 -4.47
C SER A 144 7.43 0.15 -5.67
N ASP A 145 8.50 0.53 -6.36
CA ASP A 145 8.85 0.00 -7.69
C ASP A 145 9.67 -1.30 -7.67
N GLY A 146 9.95 -1.87 -6.49
CA GLY A 146 10.72 -3.11 -6.38
C GLY A 146 12.18 -3.01 -6.78
N SER A 147 12.72 -1.80 -6.98
CA SER A 147 14.16 -1.57 -7.15
C SER A 147 14.94 -1.88 -5.87
N GLU A 148 16.26 -1.96 -5.98
CA GLU A 148 17.14 -2.11 -4.80
C GLU A 148 17.01 -0.93 -3.83
N ALA A 149 16.82 0.28 -4.37
CA ALA A 149 16.53 1.49 -3.61
C ALA A 149 15.22 1.38 -2.81
N ALA A 150 14.25 0.65 -3.35
CA ALA A 150 12.98 0.31 -2.69
C ALA A 150 13.07 -0.95 -1.81
N GLY A 151 14.28 -1.43 -1.48
CA GLY A 151 14.49 -2.63 -0.68
C GLY A 151 14.07 -3.92 -1.39
N ASN A 152 14.00 -3.90 -2.73
CA ASN A 152 13.44 -4.96 -3.57
C ASN A 152 11.96 -5.29 -3.24
N ILE A 153 11.20 -4.31 -2.73
CA ILE A 153 9.77 -4.49 -2.45
C ILE A 153 8.96 -3.78 -3.54
N LEU A 154 8.29 -4.56 -4.38
CA LEU A 154 7.25 -4.06 -5.27
C LEU A 154 5.95 -3.97 -4.47
N SER A 155 5.32 -2.81 -4.45
CA SER A 155 4.05 -2.59 -3.77
C SER A 155 3.14 -1.72 -4.65
N PHE A 156 1.92 -2.18 -4.91
CA PHE A 156 0.92 -1.42 -5.66
C PHE A 156 -0.48 -1.85 -5.23
N LYS A 157 -1.48 -1.02 -5.53
CA LYS A 157 -2.88 -1.34 -5.25
C LYS A 157 -3.72 -1.26 -6.53
N VAL A 158 -4.77 -2.08 -6.57
CA VAL A 158 -5.81 -2.09 -7.60
C VAL A 158 -7.13 -1.82 -6.90
N LEU A 159 -7.87 -0.83 -7.38
CA LEU A 159 -9.17 -0.44 -6.84
C LEU A 159 -10.22 -0.90 -7.82
N THR A 160 -11.16 -1.73 -7.35
CA THR A 160 -12.31 -2.17 -8.14
C THR A 160 -13.56 -1.49 -7.58
N TYR A 161 -14.10 -0.54 -8.33
CA TYR A 161 -15.40 0.07 -8.07
C TYR A 161 -16.49 -0.70 -8.82
N THR A 162 -17.60 -0.97 -8.14
CA THR A 162 -18.80 -1.53 -8.73
C THR A 162 -20.01 -0.66 -8.40
N PHE A 163 -20.92 -0.51 -9.36
CA PHE A 163 -22.22 0.10 -9.15
C PHE A 163 -23.31 -0.87 -9.58
N THR A 164 -24.25 -1.15 -8.69
CA THR A 164 -25.38 -2.05 -8.93
C THR A 164 -26.72 -1.38 -8.64
N GLY A 165 -26.79 -0.06 -8.86
CA GLY A 165 -27.91 0.77 -8.43
C GLY A 165 -27.75 1.30 -6.99
N GLY A 166 -28.80 1.98 -6.49
CA GLY A 166 -28.80 2.62 -5.17
C GLY A 166 -28.17 4.02 -5.16
N ALA A 167 -27.85 4.51 -3.96
CA ALA A 167 -27.34 5.88 -3.76
C ALA A 167 -25.86 6.05 -4.13
N HIS A 168 -25.07 4.97 -4.07
CA HIS A 168 -23.64 4.97 -4.38
C HIS A 168 -23.19 3.55 -4.74
N GLY A 169 -22.04 3.43 -5.42
CA GLY A 169 -21.36 2.15 -5.63
C GLY A 169 -20.51 1.73 -4.43
N ALA A 170 -19.72 0.67 -4.60
CA ALA A 170 -18.78 0.17 -3.61
C ALA A 170 -17.39 0.06 -4.23
N THR A 171 -16.35 0.30 -3.45
CA THR A 171 -14.96 0.11 -3.87
C THR A 171 -14.27 -0.87 -2.95
N VAL A 172 -13.59 -1.85 -3.55
CA VAL A 172 -12.66 -2.74 -2.85
C VAL A 172 -11.25 -2.44 -3.32
N THR A 173 -10.32 -2.27 -2.39
CA THR A 173 -8.90 -2.14 -2.69
C THR A 173 -8.19 -3.48 -2.47
N GLN A 174 -7.59 -4.02 -3.53
CA GLN A 174 -6.63 -5.11 -3.46
C GLN A 174 -5.21 -4.57 -3.47
N THR A 175 -4.34 -5.15 -2.67
CA THR A 175 -2.93 -4.76 -2.57
C THR A 175 -2.02 -5.90 -2.97
N TYR A 176 -0.98 -5.59 -3.74
CA TYR A 176 0.00 -6.53 -4.24
C TYR A 176 1.38 -6.14 -3.71
N ASN A 177 1.94 -6.98 -2.85
CA ASN A 177 3.26 -6.81 -2.27
C ASN A 177 4.15 -8.00 -2.63
N VAL A 178 5.26 -7.75 -3.30
CA VAL A 178 6.14 -8.78 -3.83
C VAL A 178 7.59 -8.47 -3.46
N ARG A 179 8.30 -9.47 -2.98
CA ARG A 179 9.76 -9.43 -2.90
C ARG A 179 10.33 -9.71 -4.30
N ASN A 180 10.84 -8.66 -4.95
CA ASN A 180 11.38 -8.70 -6.30
C ASN A 180 12.81 -9.26 -6.28
N SER A 181 12.92 -10.59 -6.36
CA SER A 181 14.19 -11.33 -6.41
C SER A 181 14.20 -12.30 -7.58
N ALA A 182 15.33 -12.99 -7.82
CA ALA A 182 15.45 -13.99 -8.88
C ALA A 182 14.42 -15.14 -8.75
N ALA A 183 14.07 -15.49 -7.51
CA ALA A 183 12.86 -16.23 -7.19
C ALA A 183 11.94 -15.25 -6.44
N ALA A 184 10.99 -14.64 -7.15
CA ALA A 184 10.09 -13.67 -6.54
C ALA A 184 9.10 -14.38 -5.62
N SER A 185 8.60 -13.67 -4.61
CA SER A 185 7.59 -14.22 -3.71
C SER A 185 6.65 -13.16 -3.18
N GLN A 186 5.43 -13.56 -2.82
CA GLN A 186 4.53 -12.70 -2.06
C GLN A 186 5.19 -12.24 -0.75
N LEU A 187 5.20 -10.93 -0.51
CA LEU A 187 5.67 -10.35 0.74
C LEU A 187 4.59 -10.52 1.81
N LYS A 188 4.92 -11.22 2.91
CA LYS A 188 4.00 -11.45 4.03
C LYS A 188 4.34 -10.57 5.21
N LEU A 189 3.35 -10.24 6.04
CA LEU A 189 3.55 -9.43 7.26
C LEU A 189 4.60 -10.03 8.20
N LYS A 190 4.65 -11.36 8.32
CA LYS A 190 5.68 -12.06 9.12
C LYS A 190 7.11 -11.81 8.61
N ASP A 191 7.28 -11.54 7.31
CA ASP A 191 8.60 -11.25 6.74
C ASP A 191 9.09 -9.85 7.11
N LEU A 192 8.17 -8.95 7.45
CA LEU A 192 8.44 -7.56 7.82
C LEU A 192 8.53 -7.38 9.34
N PHE A 193 7.68 -8.07 10.09
CA PHE A 193 7.50 -7.86 11.53
C PHE A 193 7.92 -9.07 12.39
N GLY A 194 8.39 -10.16 11.78
CA GLY A 194 8.74 -11.40 12.47
C GLY A 194 7.55 -12.21 12.95
N SER A 195 7.78 -13.22 13.80
CA SER A 195 6.75 -14.15 14.26
C SER A 195 5.66 -13.50 15.12
N ASN A 196 5.99 -12.40 15.83
CA ASN A 196 5.05 -11.68 16.70
C ASN A 196 4.32 -10.53 15.99
N TYR A 197 4.20 -10.59 14.66
CA TYR A 197 3.69 -9.50 13.83
C TYR A 197 2.31 -8.98 14.29
N LYS A 198 1.36 -9.88 14.60
CA LYS A 198 0.00 -9.49 15.02
C LYS A 198 0.00 -8.61 16.26
N ALA A 199 0.81 -8.94 17.27
CA ALA A 199 0.84 -8.16 18.50
C ALA A 199 1.40 -6.75 18.25
N ILE A 200 2.46 -6.64 17.45
CA ILE A 200 3.10 -5.36 17.09
C ILE A 200 2.11 -4.48 16.31
N ILE A 201 1.48 -5.06 15.29
CA ILE A 201 0.56 -4.33 14.40
C ILE A 201 -0.70 -3.93 15.15
N ASN A 202 -1.38 -4.87 15.83
CA ASN A 202 -2.63 -4.58 16.54
C ASN A 202 -2.46 -3.49 17.60
N LYS A 203 -1.33 -3.49 18.33
CA LYS A 203 -1.04 -2.44 19.30
C LYS A 203 -0.93 -1.07 18.63
N THR A 204 -0.20 -0.99 17.52
CA THR A 204 0.05 0.28 16.82
C THR A 204 -1.21 0.80 16.15
N VAL A 205 -1.89 -0.05 15.39
CA VAL A 205 -3.15 0.28 14.70
C VAL A 205 -4.21 0.73 15.70
N LYS A 206 -4.36 0.04 16.85
CA LYS A 206 -5.30 0.47 17.88
C LYS A 206 -4.99 1.87 18.41
N ALA A 207 -3.72 2.20 18.62
CA ALA A 207 -3.30 3.51 19.08
C ALA A 207 -3.60 4.61 18.04
N GLU A 208 -3.33 4.34 16.76
CA GLU A 208 -3.57 5.28 15.65
C GLU A 208 -5.06 5.54 15.40
N ILE A 209 -5.87 4.48 15.42
CA ILE A 209 -7.33 4.59 15.30
C ILE A 209 -7.91 5.36 16.50
N SER A 210 -7.44 5.10 17.72
CA SER A 210 -7.92 5.77 18.94
C SER A 210 -7.57 7.26 18.99
N ALA A 211 -6.60 7.72 18.18
CA ALA A 211 -6.25 9.13 18.08
C ALA A 211 -7.27 9.96 17.25
N ASN A 212 -8.15 9.29 16.50
CA ASN A 212 -9.16 9.93 15.63
C ASN A 212 -10.57 9.35 15.88
N PRO A 213 -11.10 9.41 17.12
CA PRO A 213 -12.31 8.68 17.49
C PRO A 213 -13.58 9.17 16.78
N ASP A 214 -13.64 10.43 16.36
CA ASP A 214 -14.85 11.04 15.79
C ASP A 214 -15.24 10.48 14.41
N TYR A 215 -14.30 9.84 13.72
CA TYR A 215 -14.50 9.33 12.35
C TYR A 215 -14.56 7.80 12.28
N ILE A 216 -14.35 7.12 13.41
CA ILE A 216 -14.24 5.66 13.48
C ILE A 216 -15.42 5.11 14.29
N PHE A 217 -15.95 3.97 13.87
CA PHE A 217 -16.90 3.21 14.68
C PHE A 217 -16.27 2.78 16.00
N ALA A 218 -16.90 3.18 17.12
CA ALA A 218 -16.46 2.77 18.44
C ALA A 218 -16.31 1.23 18.53
N ASP A 219 -15.21 0.77 19.11
CA ASP A 219 -14.89 -0.64 19.33
C ASP A 219 -14.86 -1.56 18.09
N SER A 220 -14.81 -1.00 16.87
CA SER A 220 -14.81 -1.77 15.62
C SER A 220 -13.53 -2.58 15.38
N PHE A 221 -12.36 -2.04 15.73
CA PHE A 221 -11.09 -2.73 15.53
C PHE A 221 -10.76 -3.69 16.69
N LYS A 222 -10.70 -5.00 16.39
CA LYS A 222 -10.27 -6.04 17.35
C LYS A 222 -8.87 -6.56 17.05
N SER A 223 -8.61 -6.86 15.78
CA SER A 223 -7.33 -7.36 15.26
C SER A 223 -7.32 -7.16 13.75
N ILE A 224 -6.15 -7.03 13.15
CA ILE A 224 -5.98 -7.23 11.72
C ILE A 224 -6.42 -8.65 11.33
N SER A 225 -6.92 -8.80 10.11
CA SER A 225 -7.13 -10.11 9.49
C SER A 225 -5.80 -10.70 8.99
N ASP A 226 -5.77 -12.02 8.74
CA ASP A 226 -4.58 -12.69 8.17
C ASP A 226 -4.23 -12.19 6.77
N ASN A 227 -5.25 -11.72 6.05
CA ASN A 227 -5.14 -11.20 4.69
C ASN A 227 -5.42 -9.68 4.65
N GLN A 228 -5.12 -8.95 5.74
CA GLN A 228 -5.36 -7.50 5.78
C GLN A 228 -4.69 -6.83 4.58
N ALA A 229 -5.43 -6.01 3.85
CA ALA A 229 -4.86 -5.24 2.75
C ALA A 229 -3.79 -4.29 3.30
N PHE A 230 -2.62 -4.27 2.67
CA PHE A 230 -1.54 -3.40 3.09
C PHE A 230 -0.65 -3.01 1.92
N TYR A 231 0.04 -1.87 2.02
CA TYR A 231 1.13 -1.54 1.11
C TYR A 231 2.37 -1.10 1.88
N VAL A 232 3.53 -1.16 1.23
CA VAL A 232 4.82 -0.76 1.83
C VAL A 232 5.30 0.52 1.18
N LYS A 233 5.57 1.53 2.01
CA LYS A 233 6.10 2.83 1.57
C LYS A 233 6.94 3.45 2.68
N ASP A 234 8.08 4.04 2.34
CA ASP A 234 8.92 4.81 3.28
C ASP A 234 9.26 4.05 4.58
N ASN A 235 9.55 2.74 4.48
CA ASN A 235 9.82 1.84 5.61
C ASN A 235 8.66 1.69 6.62
N LYS A 236 7.44 1.94 6.17
CA LYS A 236 6.20 1.69 6.89
C LYS A 236 5.31 0.73 6.11
N VAL A 237 4.46 0.03 6.84
CA VAL A 237 3.31 -0.67 6.28
C VAL A 237 2.08 0.15 6.55
N TYR A 238 1.33 0.45 5.51
CA TYR A 238 0.03 1.11 5.59
C TYR A 238 -1.05 0.05 5.42
N PHE A 239 -1.81 -0.19 6.48
CA PHE A 239 -2.94 -1.12 6.47
C PHE A 239 -4.18 -0.39 6.01
N ILE A 240 -4.85 -0.92 4.99
CA ILE A 240 -6.08 -0.37 4.45
C ILE A 240 -7.26 -1.09 5.11
N PHE A 241 -8.20 -0.31 5.63
CA PHE A 241 -9.51 -0.77 6.06
C PHE A 241 -10.51 -0.46 4.95
N GLN A 242 -11.22 -1.49 4.48
CA GLN A 242 -12.19 -1.35 3.39
C GLN A 242 -13.35 -0.43 3.81
N GLN A 243 -14.14 0.03 2.84
CA GLN A 243 -15.34 0.81 3.12
C GLN A 243 -16.23 0.08 4.13
N TYR A 244 -16.72 0.81 5.15
CA TYR A 244 -17.52 0.27 6.26
C TYR A 244 -16.80 -0.67 7.25
N GLU A 245 -15.52 -0.99 7.07
CA GLU A 245 -14.83 -1.94 7.95
C GLU A 245 -14.66 -1.37 9.38
N ILE A 246 -14.19 -0.13 9.49
CA ILE A 246 -14.02 0.56 10.79
C ILE A 246 -14.62 1.96 10.83
N ALA A 247 -15.18 2.46 9.72
CA ALA A 247 -15.69 3.82 9.61
C ALA A 247 -16.87 3.92 8.63
N PRO A 248 -17.74 4.95 8.74
CA PRO A 248 -18.79 5.20 7.76
C PRO A 248 -18.24 5.42 6.34
N TYR A 249 -19.07 5.18 5.32
CA TYR A 249 -18.72 5.39 3.90
C TYR A 249 -18.08 6.73 3.59
N ALA A 250 -18.55 7.81 4.22
CA ALA A 250 -18.07 9.17 3.98
C ALA A 250 -16.59 9.36 4.32
N VAL A 251 -16.01 8.50 5.15
CA VAL A 251 -14.57 8.50 5.50
C VAL A 251 -13.74 7.80 4.41
N GLY A 252 -14.37 7.00 3.56
CA GLY A 252 -13.71 6.23 2.51
C GLY A 252 -13.08 4.95 3.05
N MET A 253 -11.78 4.76 2.78
CA MET A 253 -10.99 3.62 3.24
C MET A 253 -9.86 4.13 4.14
N PRO A 254 -10.07 4.16 5.47
CA PRO A 254 -9.04 4.62 6.41
C PRO A 254 -7.77 3.77 6.30
N GLU A 255 -6.62 4.41 6.53
CA GLU A 255 -5.33 3.75 6.57
C GLU A 255 -4.68 3.91 7.95
N ALA A 256 -3.95 2.88 8.40
CA ALA A 256 -3.12 2.95 9.61
C ALA A 256 -1.66 2.60 9.27
N ALA A 257 -0.73 3.48 9.64
CA ALA A 257 0.69 3.35 9.35
C ALA A 257 1.49 2.74 10.53
N VAL A 258 2.11 1.59 10.27
CA VAL A 258 2.97 0.89 11.23
C VAL A 258 4.42 0.88 10.74
N ASN A 259 5.35 1.34 11.56
CA ASN A 259 6.77 1.28 11.24
C ASN A 259 7.25 -0.18 11.16
N ILE A 260 7.99 -0.53 10.11
CA ILE A 260 8.64 -1.84 10.02
C ILE A 260 9.75 -1.87 11.08
N PRO A 261 9.77 -2.88 11.98
CA PRO A 261 10.80 -3.03 12.98
C PRO A 261 12.17 -3.16 12.33
N ALA A 262 13.18 -2.56 12.96
CA ALA A 262 14.54 -2.76 12.55
C ALA A 262 14.95 -4.25 12.68
N PRO A 263 15.82 -4.77 11.78
CA PRO A 263 16.40 -6.10 11.94
C PRO A 263 17.04 -6.26 13.33
N SER A 264 16.85 -7.41 13.99
CA SER A 264 17.43 -7.66 15.31
C SER A 264 18.96 -7.66 15.31
N ASN A 265 19.57 -8.03 14.19
CA ASN A 265 21.02 -8.00 13.95
C ASN A 265 21.52 -6.64 13.40
N LEU A 266 20.68 -5.59 13.39
CA LEU A 266 21.05 -4.29 12.80
C LEU A 266 22.40 -3.77 13.33
N ALA A 267 22.68 -3.93 14.62
CA ALA A 267 23.90 -3.44 15.24
C ALA A 267 25.19 -4.11 14.71
N SER A 268 25.09 -5.31 14.12
CA SER A 268 26.21 -6.01 13.49
C SER A 268 26.34 -5.74 11.99
N LEU A 269 25.36 -5.08 11.36
CA LEU A 269 25.40 -4.82 9.93
C LEU A 269 26.35 -3.66 9.61
N PRO A 270 27.27 -3.82 8.64
CA PRO A 270 28.04 -2.71 8.11
C PRO A 270 27.12 -1.69 7.42
N VAL A 271 27.51 -0.43 7.47
CA VAL A 271 26.84 0.66 6.75
C VAL A 271 27.63 0.97 5.48
N VAL A 272 26.95 0.99 4.35
CA VAL A 272 27.53 1.34 3.05
C VAL A 272 26.87 2.62 2.55
N VAL A 273 27.67 3.66 2.34
CA VAL A 273 27.19 4.97 1.86
C VAL A 273 27.76 5.25 0.48
N ASN A 274 26.87 5.45 -0.51
CA ASN A 274 27.24 5.65 -1.92
C ASN A 274 28.22 4.55 -2.43
N GLY A 275 27.92 3.29 -2.11
CA GLY A 275 28.76 2.13 -2.49
C GLY A 275 30.08 1.98 -1.71
N THR A 276 30.39 2.91 -0.80
CA THR A 276 31.63 2.88 -0.01
C THR A 276 31.35 2.55 1.45
N SER A 277 32.14 1.67 2.06
CA SER A 277 31.97 1.30 3.48
C SER A 277 32.16 2.50 4.41
N ALA A 278 31.17 2.77 5.25
CA ALA A 278 31.21 3.78 6.30
C ALA A 278 31.64 3.14 7.63
N ALA A 279 32.90 2.72 7.73
CA ALA A 279 33.40 1.91 8.85
C ALA A 279 33.19 2.54 10.25
N ALA A 280 33.12 3.87 10.35
CA ALA A 280 32.87 4.58 11.60
C ALA A 280 31.37 4.72 11.94
N ALA A 281 30.48 4.38 11.00
CA ALA A 281 29.05 4.37 11.23
C ALA A 281 28.66 3.24 12.17
N LYS A 282 27.74 3.55 13.09
CA LYS A 282 27.23 2.62 14.09
C LYS A 282 25.72 2.62 14.02
N LEU A 283 25.14 1.44 14.09
CA LEU A 283 23.70 1.24 14.14
C LEU A 283 23.31 0.62 15.47
N TYR A 284 22.09 0.88 15.93
CA TYR A 284 21.46 0.11 16.99
C TYR A 284 19.94 0.22 16.89
N VAL A 285 19.22 -0.65 17.59
CA VAL A 285 17.76 -0.57 17.73
C VAL A 285 17.43 -0.01 19.11
N ASN A 286 16.64 1.07 19.18
CA ASN A 286 16.25 1.64 20.47
C ASN A 286 15.20 0.78 21.19
N LYS A 287 14.81 1.17 22.41
CA LYS A 287 13.80 0.43 23.22
C LYS A 287 12.42 0.37 22.57
N GLU A 288 12.14 1.24 21.61
CA GLU A 288 10.88 1.34 20.87
C GLU A 288 10.92 0.56 19.54
N GLY A 289 12.03 -0.13 19.24
CA GLY A 289 12.20 -0.91 18.01
C GLY A 289 12.67 -0.10 16.79
N VAL A 290 13.04 1.17 16.98
CA VAL A 290 13.44 2.08 15.90
C VAL A 290 14.94 1.93 15.59
N ALA A 291 15.26 1.77 14.31
CA ALA A 291 16.64 1.78 13.81
C ALA A 291 17.26 3.16 14.01
N MET A 292 18.35 3.23 14.75
CA MET A 292 19.12 4.43 15.01
C MET A 292 20.50 4.32 14.37
N ALA A 293 21.00 5.42 13.83
CA ALA A 293 22.30 5.48 13.18
C ALA A 293 23.10 6.71 13.57
N SER A 294 24.43 6.55 13.66
CA SER A 294 25.32 7.66 13.97
C SER A 294 25.33 8.68 12.83
N LEU A 295 24.99 9.92 13.17
CA LEU A 295 24.71 10.97 12.19
C LEU A 295 25.94 11.36 11.38
N ARG A 296 27.03 11.72 12.06
CA ARG A 296 28.23 12.32 11.46
C ARG A 296 28.89 11.46 10.38
N PRO A 297 29.26 10.19 10.62
CA PRO A 297 30.00 9.41 9.61
C PRO A 297 29.19 9.22 8.33
N ILE A 298 27.88 9.04 8.44
CA ILE A 298 27.00 8.85 7.29
C ILE A 298 26.79 10.18 6.56
N ALA A 299 26.42 11.26 7.28
CA ALA A 299 26.13 12.55 6.68
C ALA A 299 27.35 13.16 5.97
N VAL A 300 28.55 13.04 6.54
CA VAL A 300 29.80 13.50 5.89
C VAL A 300 30.06 12.73 4.60
N GLN A 301 29.83 11.43 4.59
CA GLN A 301 30.03 10.60 3.39
C GLN A 301 28.96 10.83 2.31
N LEU A 302 27.77 11.31 2.70
CA LEU A 302 26.76 11.90 1.80
C LEU A 302 27.09 13.34 1.35
N GLY A 303 28.27 13.87 1.72
CA GLY A 303 28.74 15.19 1.31
C GLY A 303 28.21 16.37 2.12
N TYR A 304 27.63 16.14 3.31
CA TYR A 304 27.21 17.22 4.21
C TYR A 304 28.33 17.68 5.15
N THR A 305 28.40 18.97 5.41
CA THR A 305 29.16 19.54 6.53
C THR A 305 28.25 19.69 7.76
N LEU A 306 28.83 19.51 8.95
CA LEU A 306 28.08 19.56 10.22
C LEU A 306 28.58 20.70 11.11
N GLY A 307 27.67 21.59 11.51
CA GLY A 307 27.85 22.57 12.58
C GLY A 307 27.22 22.09 13.89
N TRP A 308 27.85 22.38 15.03
CA TRP A 308 27.29 22.08 16.36
C TRP A 308 27.11 23.35 17.18
N ASN A 309 25.88 23.58 17.64
CA ASN A 309 25.58 24.62 18.62
C ASN A 309 25.40 23.98 20.01
N ALA A 310 26.40 24.15 20.88
CA ALA A 310 26.39 23.57 22.21
C ALA A 310 25.31 24.16 23.15
N LYS A 311 24.92 25.43 22.96
CA LYS A 311 23.93 26.09 23.83
C LYS A 311 22.53 25.53 23.62
N THR A 312 22.18 25.26 22.36
CA THR A 312 20.85 24.76 21.99
C THR A 312 20.83 23.26 21.73
N GLN A 313 21.98 22.60 21.77
CA GLN A 313 22.16 21.20 21.38
C GLN A 313 21.67 20.90 19.97
N THR A 314 21.98 21.80 19.03
CA THR A 314 21.53 21.75 17.64
C THR A 314 22.66 21.33 16.72
N VAL A 315 22.37 20.40 15.79
CA VAL A 315 23.24 20.08 14.66
C VAL A 315 22.67 20.72 13.41
N GLU A 316 23.50 21.45 12.69
CA GLU A 316 23.18 21.98 11.37
C GLU A 316 23.91 21.18 10.31
N LEU A 317 23.21 20.79 9.25
CA LEU A 317 23.75 20.03 8.12
C LEU A 317 23.63 20.87 6.85
N THR A 318 24.74 21.05 6.13
CA THR A 318 24.78 21.84 4.89
C THR A 318 25.42 21.06 3.75
N LYS A 319 24.80 21.07 2.56
CA LYS A 319 25.36 20.54 1.31
C LYS A 319 24.93 21.43 0.14
N GLY A 320 25.84 22.26 -0.36
CA GLY A 320 25.52 23.27 -1.36
C GLY A 320 24.40 24.20 -0.88
N ALA A 321 23.28 24.26 -1.61
CA ALA A 321 22.09 25.03 -1.21
C ALA A 321 21.16 24.31 -0.21
N GLN A 322 21.40 23.02 0.06
CA GLN A 322 20.59 22.25 1.01
C GLN A 322 21.06 22.56 2.44
N TRP A 323 20.12 22.99 3.29
CA TRP A 323 20.34 23.20 4.71
C TRP A 323 19.21 22.56 5.52
N THR A 324 19.57 21.90 6.61
CA THR A 324 18.63 21.38 7.60
C THR A 324 19.26 21.46 8.99
N SER A 325 18.42 21.44 10.03
CA SER A 325 18.88 21.35 11.41
C SER A 325 18.03 20.36 12.20
N LEU A 326 18.63 19.82 13.26
CA LEU A 326 17.97 18.96 14.24
C LEU A 326 18.46 19.31 15.64
N GLN A 327 17.57 19.17 16.61
CA GLN A 327 17.88 19.41 18.02
C GLN A 327 17.82 18.09 18.80
N VAL A 328 18.83 17.83 19.62
CA VAL A 328 18.86 16.65 20.49
C VAL A 328 17.66 16.66 21.43
N GLY A 329 16.99 15.52 21.57
CA GLY A 329 15.84 15.35 22.45
C GLY A 329 14.52 15.92 21.92
N LYS A 330 14.48 16.45 20.69
CA LYS A 330 13.25 16.94 20.05
C LYS A 330 12.96 16.14 18.78
N ASP A 331 11.80 15.47 18.75
CA ASP A 331 11.26 14.86 17.53
C ASP A 331 10.63 15.97 16.66
N ARG A 332 11.49 16.78 16.06
CA ARG A 332 11.09 17.90 15.19
C ARG A 332 12.18 18.13 14.16
N TYR A 333 11.83 17.91 12.90
CA TYR A 333 12.75 17.92 11.77
C TYR A 333 12.27 18.88 10.69
N THR A 334 13.21 19.42 9.92
CA THR A 334 12.93 20.36 8.82
C THR A 334 13.64 19.92 7.57
N TYR A 335 13.05 20.16 6.40
CA TYR A 335 13.73 19.99 5.12
C TYR A 335 13.42 21.20 4.23
N ALA A 336 14.44 21.76 3.57
CA ALA A 336 14.29 22.83 2.57
C ALA A 336 13.35 23.99 2.98
N ARG A 337 13.42 24.42 4.25
CA ARG A 337 12.57 25.50 4.83
C ARG A 337 11.06 25.21 4.88
N MET A 338 10.66 23.95 4.73
CA MET A 338 9.27 23.52 4.94
C MET A 338 8.90 23.51 6.43
N ALA A 339 7.58 23.47 6.70
CA ALA A 339 7.05 23.31 8.04
C ALA A 339 7.67 22.08 8.74
N PRO A 340 8.04 22.17 10.02
CA PRO A 340 8.63 21.05 10.73
C PRO A 340 7.67 19.87 10.83
N PHE A 341 8.21 18.65 10.75
CA PHE A 341 7.48 17.39 10.89
C PHE A 341 8.18 16.45 11.87
N THR A 342 7.46 15.40 12.31
CA THR A 342 7.93 14.41 13.27
C THR A 342 8.32 13.12 12.56
N LEU A 343 9.39 12.45 13.01
CA LEU A 343 9.78 11.11 12.56
C LEU A 343 9.31 10.01 13.53
N GLY A 344 8.71 10.39 14.66
CA GLY A 344 8.26 9.48 15.72
C GLY A 344 9.36 9.13 16.73
N THR A 345 10.58 9.66 16.57
CA THR A 345 11.70 9.43 17.49
C THR A 345 12.68 10.60 17.39
N ALA A 346 13.10 11.13 18.55
CA ALA A 346 14.03 12.25 18.61
C ALA A 346 15.51 11.84 18.40
N PRO A 347 16.39 12.77 17.97
CA PRO A 347 17.83 12.54 18.00
C PRO A 347 18.33 12.40 19.43
N VAL A 348 19.30 11.51 19.65
CA VAL A 348 19.88 11.26 20.99
C VAL A 348 21.40 11.32 20.94
N VAL A 349 22.01 11.63 22.08
CA VAL A 349 23.47 11.51 22.26
C VAL A 349 23.74 10.23 23.04
N ASN A 350 24.56 9.34 22.48
CA ASN A 350 25.08 8.16 23.17
C ASN A 350 26.60 8.09 22.96
N ALA A 351 27.36 7.96 24.04
CA ALA A 351 28.83 7.88 24.02
C ALA A 351 29.49 8.98 23.15
N LYS A 352 29.08 10.26 23.35
CA LYS A 352 29.53 11.44 22.59
C LYS A 352 29.22 11.42 21.08
N THR A 353 28.40 10.48 20.63
CA THR A 353 27.94 10.36 19.24
C THR A 353 26.46 10.71 19.16
N ILE A 354 26.10 11.51 18.17
CA ILE A 354 24.70 11.85 17.88
C ILE A 354 24.12 10.74 17.01
N TYR A 355 22.99 10.19 17.44
CA TYR A 355 22.22 9.21 16.71
C TYR A 355 20.88 9.83 16.31
N VAL A 356 20.45 9.50 15.09
CA VAL A 356 19.15 9.87 14.53
C VAL A 356 18.42 8.59 14.11
N PRO A 357 17.08 8.61 14.01
CA PRO A 357 16.35 7.54 13.36
C PRO A 357 16.88 7.35 11.93
N LEU A 358 16.98 6.11 11.46
CA LEU A 358 17.49 5.84 10.11
C LEU A 358 16.62 6.51 9.03
N THR A 359 15.32 6.68 9.31
CA THR A 359 14.37 7.45 8.50
C THR A 359 14.72 8.93 8.36
N PHE A 360 15.61 9.49 9.19
CA PHE A 360 16.16 10.82 8.99
C PHE A 360 16.87 10.94 7.64
N PHE A 361 17.66 9.93 7.28
CA PHE A 361 18.40 9.96 6.02
C PHE A 361 17.44 9.93 4.82
N SER A 362 16.34 9.18 4.90
CA SER A 362 15.36 9.13 3.81
C SER A 362 14.39 10.30 3.78
N GLN A 363 13.79 10.67 4.90
CA GLN A 363 12.76 11.70 4.91
C GLN A 363 13.31 13.12 4.96
N VAL A 364 14.45 13.33 5.62
CA VAL A 364 15.09 14.64 5.75
C VAL A 364 16.18 14.83 4.70
N LEU A 365 17.15 13.90 4.58
CA LEU A 365 18.24 14.07 3.61
C LEU A 365 17.91 13.59 2.20
N LYS A 366 16.70 13.04 1.99
CA LYS A 366 16.23 12.48 0.71
C LYS A 366 17.17 11.42 0.13
N ALA A 367 17.93 10.74 1.00
CA ALA A 367 18.69 9.56 0.63
C ALA A 367 17.75 8.35 0.48
N GLN A 368 18.17 7.34 -0.24
CA GLN A 368 17.54 6.04 -0.24
C GLN A 368 18.17 5.21 0.88
N VAL A 369 17.35 4.54 1.68
CA VAL A 369 17.79 3.72 2.81
C VAL A 369 17.21 2.33 2.62
N ALA A 370 18.06 1.31 2.53
CA ALA A 370 17.61 -0.08 2.43
C ALA A 370 18.27 -0.96 3.49
N TYR A 371 17.47 -1.87 4.04
CA TYR A 371 17.94 -2.94 4.93
C TYR A 371 18.25 -4.16 4.05
N GLY A 372 19.53 -4.39 3.77
CA GLY A 372 19.99 -5.63 3.16
C GLY A 372 20.18 -6.74 4.19
N GLN A 373 20.42 -7.97 3.72
CA GLN A 373 20.80 -9.08 4.60
C GLN A 373 22.19 -8.88 5.22
N ASP A 374 23.12 -8.35 4.42
CA ASP A 374 24.55 -8.24 4.79
C ASP A 374 24.98 -6.81 5.14
N SER A 375 24.17 -5.79 4.83
CA SER A 375 24.51 -4.39 5.09
C SER A 375 23.28 -3.50 5.12
N VAL A 376 23.42 -2.32 5.72
CA VAL A 376 22.48 -1.21 5.55
C VAL A 376 23.07 -0.26 4.52
N THR A 377 22.36 -0.04 3.43
CA THR A 377 22.80 0.84 2.35
C THR A 377 22.09 2.18 2.45
N ILE A 378 22.86 3.26 2.26
CA ILE A 378 22.38 4.63 2.22
C ILE A 378 22.96 5.31 1.00
N THR A 379 22.12 5.59 0.00
CA THR A 379 22.56 6.16 -1.28
C THR A 379 21.89 7.50 -1.51
N GLU A 380 22.59 8.43 -2.16
CA GLU A 380 21.95 9.66 -2.63
C GLU A 380 20.85 9.33 -3.64
N ALA A 381 19.73 10.04 -3.58
CA ALA A 381 18.72 9.95 -4.63
C ALA A 381 19.34 10.40 -5.96
N ALA A 382 19.07 9.64 -7.03
CA ALA A 382 19.45 10.04 -8.38
C ALA A 382 18.81 11.40 -8.72
N LYS A 383 19.60 12.29 -9.34
CA LYS A 383 19.13 13.61 -9.79
C LYS A 383 18.15 13.51 -10.94
#